data_AF-A0A955RN56-F1
#
_entry.id   AF-A0A955RN56-F1
#
_cell.length_a   1.000
_cell.length_b   1.000
_cell.length_c   1.000
_cell.angle_alpha   90.00
_cell.angle_beta   90.00
_cell.angle_gamma   90.00
#
_symmetry.space_group_name_H-M   'P 1'
#
loop_
_entity.id
_entity.type
_entity.pdbx_description
1 polymer ?
#
loop_
_entity_poly.entity_id
_entity_poly.type
_entity_poly.pdbx_seq_one_letter_code
_entity_poly.pdbx_strand_id
1 'polypeptide(L)'
;MAAIIYKNQRLAFLTIVDYFSFRILFKTLFQPWKRDQISTDNLSLQDRFQVWTMNGVARLIGFAVRSAAIAVGLAGLVLLLVLFGLMWATWLTAPVLAVYFIIAGLISIFGGGR
;
A
#
# COMPACT_ATOMS: atom_id res chain seq x y z
N MET A 1 11.58 -5.05 24.18
CA MET A 1 10.39 -4.36 23.63
C MET A 1 10.62 -3.85 22.21
N ALA A 2 11.68 -3.09 21.94
CA ALA A 2 12.01 -2.61 20.58
C ALA A 2 12.12 -3.73 19.51
N ALA A 3 12.68 -4.89 19.85
CA ALA A 3 12.75 -6.03 18.93
C ALA A 3 11.36 -6.58 18.52
N ILE A 4 10.38 -6.54 19.42
CA ILE A 4 8.99 -6.97 19.13
C ILE A 4 8.32 -5.95 18.21
N ILE A 5 8.51 -4.66 18.50
CA ILE A 5 8.02 -3.56 17.67
C ILE A 5 8.55 -3.69 16.24
N TYR A 6 9.86 -3.87 16.10
CA TYR A 6 10.49 -4.04 14.79
C TYR A 6 9.97 -5.27 14.03
N LYS A 7 9.80 -6.40 14.72
CA LYS A 7 9.24 -7.62 14.12
C LYS A 7 7.82 -7.38 13.60
N ASN A 8 6.96 -6.70 14.37
CA ASN A 8 5.60 -6.39 13.95
C ASN A 8 5.57 -5.42 12.77
N GLN A 9 6.43 -4.40 12.76
CA GLN A 9 6.55 -3.48 11.62
C GLN A 9 6.94 -4.20 10.34
N ARG A 10 7.92 -5.11 10.44
CA ARG A 10 8.33 -5.95 9.30
C ARG A 10 7.20 -6.83 8.80
N LEU A 11 6.43 -7.46 9.69
CA LEU A 11 5.31 -8.32 9.31
C LEU A 11 4.22 -7.52 8.58
N ALA A 12 3.81 -6.38 9.12
CA ALA A 12 2.79 -5.53 8.49
C ALA A 12 3.24 -5.02 7.10
N PHE A 13 4.52 -4.66 6.93
CA PHE A 13 5.06 -4.31 5.63
C PHE A 13 4.96 -5.48 4.64
N LEU A 14 5.40 -6.67 5.03
CA LEU A 14 5.31 -7.87 4.19
C LEU A 14 3.86 -8.20 3.82
N THR A 15 2.93 -8.08 4.76
CA THR A 15 1.50 -8.29 4.49
C THR A 15 0.97 -7.36 3.42
N ILE A 16 1.26 -6.06 3.47
CA ILE A 16 0.82 -5.14 2.39
C ILE A 16 1.47 -5.51 1.06
N VAL A 17 2.76 -5.82 1.07
CA VAL A 17 3.48 -6.17 -0.15
C VAL A 17 2.93 -7.42 -0.83
N ASP A 18 2.60 -8.44 -0.03
CA ASP A 18 2.02 -9.69 -0.50
C ASP A 18 0.55 -9.54 -0.89
N TYR A 19 -0.25 -8.80 -0.10
CA TYR A 19 -1.67 -8.56 -0.35
C TYR A 19 -1.89 -7.85 -1.69
N PHE A 20 -1.12 -6.79 -1.95
CA PHE A 20 -1.13 -6.11 -3.24
C PHE A 20 -0.27 -6.81 -4.29
N SER A 21 0.36 -7.94 -3.98
CA SER A 21 1.17 -8.72 -4.92
C SER A 21 2.11 -7.85 -5.78
N PHE A 22 2.76 -6.86 -5.16
CA PHE A 22 3.47 -5.79 -5.89
C PHE A 22 4.45 -6.35 -6.91
N ARG A 23 5.15 -7.42 -6.55
CA ARG A 23 6.11 -8.08 -7.43
C ARG A 23 5.49 -8.52 -8.76
N ILE A 24 4.28 -9.07 -8.71
CA ILE A 24 3.55 -9.51 -9.91
C ILE A 24 3.02 -8.29 -10.66
N LEU A 25 2.45 -7.31 -9.95
CA LEU A 25 1.89 -6.11 -10.56
C LEU A 25 2.93 -5.30 -11.35
N PHE A 26 4.11 -5.06 -10.77
CA PHE A 26 5.20 -4.40 -11.49
C PHE A 26 5.75 -5.25 -12.64
N LYS A 27 5.90 -6.56 -12.45
CA LYS A 27 6.38 -7.47 -13.51
C LYS A 27 5.41 -7.54 -14.69
N THR A 28 4.12 -7.51 -14.41
CA THR A 28 3.07 -7.67 -15.43
C THR A 28 2.61 -6.34 -16.02
N LEU A 29 2.99 -5.19 -15.46
CA LEU A 29 2.52 -3.87 -15.91
C LEU A 29 2.71 -3.64 -17.41
N PHE A 30 3.86 -4.04 -17.94
CA PHE A 30 4.19 -3.95 -19.37
C PHE A 30 4.09 -5.29 -20.11
N GLN A 31 3.68 -6.36 -19.42
CA GLN A 31 3.44 -7.63 -20.10
C GLN A 31 2.14 -7.53 -20.92
N PRO A 32 2.16 -7.92 -22.20
CA PRO A 32 0.98 -7.91 -23.04
C PRO A 32 -0.14 -8.69 -22.37
N TRP A 33 -1.31 -8.06 -22.20
CA TRP A 33 -2.50 -8.79 -21.78
C TRP A 33 -2.86 -9.82 -22.84
N LYS A 34 -3.40 -10.97 -22.41
CA LYS A 34 -3.73 -12.10 -23.28
C LYS A 34 -4.55 -11.59 -24.46
N ARG A 35 -4.03 -11.83 -25.67
CA ARG A 35 -4.74 -11.50 -26.91
C ARG A 35 -6.04 -12.29 -26.98
N ASP A 36 -7.09 -11.67 -27.51
CA ASP A 36 -8.24 -12.45 -27.96
C ASP A 36 -7.75 -13.43 -29.03
N GLN A 37 -7.94 -14.72 -28.77
CA GLN A 37 -7.50 -15.81 -29.65
C GLN A 37 -8.48 -15.93 -30.82
N ILE A 38 -8.47 -14.94 -31.69
CA ILE A 38 -9.15 -15.00 -32.98
C ILE A 38 -8.12 -15.60 -33.95
N SER A 39 -8.51 -16.66 -34.66
CA SER A 39 -7.67 -17.23 -35.72
C SER A 39 -7.38 -16.14 -36.75
N THR A 40 -6.10 -15.81 -36.93
CA THR A 40 -5.70 -14.69 -37.80
C THR A 40 -5.53 -15.09 -39.27
N ASP A 41 -5.76 -16.36 -39.61
CA ASP A 41 -5.59 -16.84 -40.98
C ASP A 41 -6.74 -16.33 -41.86
N ASN A 42 -6.36 -15.73 -43.01
CA ASN A 42 -7.27 -15.16 -44.01
C ASN A 42 -8.25 -14.07 -43.51
N LEU A 43 -7.90 -13.30 -42.47
CA LEU A 43 -8.69 -12.15 -42.05
C LEU A 43 -8.67 -11.01 -43.07
N SER A 44 -9.85 -10.44 -43.34
CA SER A 44 -9.99 -9.22 -44.13
C SER A 44 -9.29 -8.03 -43.46
N LEU A 45 -8.95 -6.98 -44.22
CA LEU A 45 -8.35 -5.77 -43.66
C LEU A 45 -9.21 -5.14 -42.54
N GLN A 46 -10.53 -5.20 -42.70
CA GLN A 46 -11.49 -4.72 -41.71
C GLN A 46 -11.35 -5.49 -40.39
N ASP A 47 -11.33 -6.82 -40.46
CA ASP A 47 -11.25 -7.67 -39.27
C ASP A 47 -9.89 -7.50 -38.56
N ARG A 48 -8.80 -7.29 -39.31
CA ARG A 48 -7.48 -6.98 -38.73
C ARG A 48 -7.49 -5.70 -37.91
N PHE A 49 -8.16 -4.65 -38.41
CA PHE A 49 -8.28 -3.38 -37.70
C PHE A 49 -9.14 -3.51 -36.43
N GLN A 50 -10.21 -4.30 -36.51
CA GLN A 50 -11.06 -4.60 -35.37
C GLN A 50 -10.28 -5.35 -34.27
N VAL A 51 -9.54 -6.41 -34.64
CA VAL A 51 -8.71 -7.17 -33.71
C VAL A 51 -7.62 -6.30 -33.09
N TRP A 52 -6.99 -5.41 -33.88
CA TRP A 52 -5.98 -4.49 -33.36
C TRP A 52 -6.56 -3.52 -32.32
N THR A 53 -7.72 -2.94 -32.61
CA THR A 53 -8.40 -1.99 -31.73
C THR A 53 -8.86 -2.68 -30.44
N MET A 54 -9.51 -3.84 -30.54
CA MET A 54 -9.95 -4.62 -29.38
C MET A 54 -8.77 -5.00 -28.47
N ASN A 55 -7.67 -5.49 -29.04
CA ASN A 55 -6.46 -5.78 -28.29
C ASN A 55 -5.82 -4.52 -27.68
N GLY A 56 -5.88 -3.38 -28.37
CA GLY A 56 -5.40 -2.10 -27.86
C GLY A 56 -6.18 -1.64 -26.63
N VAL A 57 -7.51 -1.67 -26.72
CA VAL A 57 -8.41 -1.31 -25.60
C VAL A 57 -8.21 -2.26 -24.43
N ALA A 58 -8.15 -3.58 -24.66
CA ALA A 58 -7.91 -4.55 -23.61
C ALA A 58 -6.58 -4.31 -22.86
N ARG A 59 -5.51 -3.95 -23.60
CA ARG A 59 -4.22 -3.59 -23.00
C ARG A 59 -4.29 -2.31 -22.18
N LEU A 60 -5.00 -1.29 -22.67
CA LEU A 60 -5.21 -0.02 -21.96
C LEU A 60 -5.95 -0.23 -20.64
N ILE A 61 -7.04 -1.00 -20.67
CA ILE A 61 -7.81 -1.32 -19.46
C ILE A 61 -6.95 -2.11 -18.47
N GLY A 62 -6.25 -3.15 -18.95
CA GLY A 62 -5.34 -3.93 -18.10
C GLY A 62 -4.24 -3.08 -17.48
N PHE A 63 -3.67 -2.14 -18.24
CA PHE A 63 -2.69 -1.18 -17.74
C PHE A 63 -3.28 -0.22 -16.70
N ALA A 64 -4.48 0.32 -16.94
CA ALA A 64 -5.15 1.25 -16.04
C ALA A 64 -5.47 0.58 -14.68
N VAL A 65 -6.05 -0.63 -14.70
CA VAL A 65 -6.39 -1.38 -13.48
C VAL A 65 -5.12 -1.71 -12.68
N ARG A 66 -4.06 -2.19 -13.34
CA ARG A 66 -2.78 -2.48 -12.67
C ARG A 66 -2.13 -1.24 -12.08
N SER A 67 -2.13 -0.13 -12.82
CA SER A 67 -1.61 1.15 -12.35
C SER A 67 -2.38 1.65 -11.12
N ALA A 68 -3.72 1.54 -11.14
CA ALA A 68 -4.55 1.90 -10.00
C ALA A 68 -4.27 1.02 -8.77
N ALA A 69 -4.13 -0.31 -8.97
CA ALA A 69 -3.78 -1.22 -7.88
C ALA A 69 -2.41 -0.90 -7.26
N ILE A 70 -1.40 -0.60 -8.10
CA ILE A 70 -0.08 -0.16 -7.63
C ILE A 70 -0.20 1.15 -6.84
N ALA A 71 -0.97 2.13 -7.32
CA ALA A 71 -1.15 3.41 -6.65
C ALA A 71 -1.79 3.24 -5.26
N VAL A 72 -2.85 2.43 -5.15
CA VAL A 72 -3.51 2.14 -3.87
C VAL A 72 -2.56 1.42 -2.91
N GLY A 73 -1.83 0.41 -3.39
CA GLY A 73 -0.82 -0.27 -2.57
C GLY A 73 0.25 0.70 -2.05
N LEU A 74 0.72 1.62 -2.91
CA LEU A 74 1.75 2.60 -2.53
C LEU A 74 1.20 3.58 -1.47
N ALA A 75 -0.04 4.02 -1.61
CA ALA A 75 -0.72 4.82 -0.60
C ALA A 75 -0.80 4.07 0.75
N GLY A 76 -1.09 2.77 0.72
CA GLY A 76 -1.07 1.92 1.92
C GLY A 76 0.31 1.82 2.59
N LEU A 77 1.39 1.72 1.79
CA LEU A 77 2.75 1.74 2.32
C LEU A 77 3.13 3.08 2.95
N VAL A 78 2.73 4.20 2.33
CA VAL A 78 2.94 5.54 2.89
C VAL A 78 2.19 5.68 4.22
N LEU A 79 0.93 5.23 4.29
CA LEU A 79 0.16 5.25 5.52
C LEU A 79 0.84 4.43 6.62
N LEU A 80 1.33 3.22 6.32
CA LEU A 80 2.09 2.41 7.28
C LEU A 80 3.32 3.14 7.79
N LEU A 81 4.07 3.80 6.90
CA LEU A 81 5.26 4.56 7.29
C LEU A 81 4.92 5.68 8.28
N VAL A 82 3.85 6.43 8.01
CA VAL A 82 3.36 7.49 8.92
C VAL A 82 2.96 6.90 10.28
N LEU A 83 2.19 5.81 10.29
CA LEU A 83 1.76 5.16 11.53
C LEU A 83 2.94 4.63 12.35
N PHE A 84 3.94 4.04 11.70
CA PHE A 84 5.16 3.60 12.38
C PHE A 84 5.97 4.76 12.93
N GLY A 85 6.07 5.86 12.19
CA GLY A 85 6.70 7.09 12.66
C GLY A 85 6.03 7.65 13.91
N LEU A 86 4.69 7.76 13.90
CA LEU A 86 3.91 8.21 15.07
C LEU A 86 4.06 7.26 16.26
N MET A 87 4.04 5.95 16.03
CA MET A 87 4.26 4.97 17.08
C MET A 87 5.67 5.09 17.70
N TRP A 88 6.70 5.34 16.90
CA TRP A 88 8.05 5.58 17.41
C TRP A 88 8.16 6.91 18.17
N ALA A 89 7.52 7.97 17.68
CA ALA A 89 7.49 9.26 18.34
C ALA A 89 6.80 9.17 19.72
N THR A 90 5.65 8.49 19.78
CA THR A 90 4.94 8.23 21.05
C THR A 90 5.76 7.33 21.97
N TRP A 91 6.41 6.28 21.45
CA TRP A 91 7.26 5.41 22.26
C TRP A 91 8.44 6.17 22.89
N LEU A 92 9.08 7.07 22.14
CA LEU A 92 10.21 7.86 22.62
C LEU A 92 9.78 8.93 23.65
N THR A 93 8.59 9.50 23.47
CA THR A 93 8.04 10.53 24.38
C THR A 93 7.30 9.95 25.59
N ALA A 94 6.90 8.67 25.54
CA ALA A 94 6.20 7.97 26.62
C ALA A 94 6.83 8.12 28.01
N PRO A 95 8.15 7.92 28.22
CA PRO A 95 8.73 8.08 29.56
C PRO A 95 8.60 9.51 30.11
N VAL A 96 8.77 10.52 29.24
CA VAL A 96 8.63 11.93 29.63
C VAL A 96 7.18 12.25 29.98
N LEU A 97 6.24 11.79 29.15
CA LEU A 97 4.80 11.94 29.39
C LEU A 97 4.37 11.26 30.69
N ALA A 98 4.88 10.06 30.97
CA ALA A 98 4.57 9.34 32.20
C ALA A 98 4.99 10.15 33.45
N VAL A 99 6.21 10.70 33.46
CA VAL A 99 6.69 11.54 34.56
C VAL A 99 5.82 12.80 34.68
N TYR A 100 5.52 13.46 33.56
CA TYR A 100 4.65 14.64 33.53
C TYR A 100 3.27 14.36 34.15
N PHE A 101 2.61 13.28 33.73
CA PHE A 101 1.29 12.92 34.24
C PHE A 101 1.30 12.54 35.73
N ILE A 102 2.36 11.89 36.21
CA ILE A 102 2.52 11.61 37.64
C ILE A 102 2.61 12.92 38.43
N ILE A 103 3.48 13.85 38.02
CA ILE A 103 3.66 15.13 38.70
C ILE A 103 2.38 15.95 38.67
N ALA A 104 1.75 16.09 37.49
CA ALA A 104 0.49 16.82 37.33
C ALA A 104 -0.63 16.22 38.19
N GLY A 105 -0.72 14.89 38.26
CA GLY A 105 -1.65 14.17 39.12
C GLY A 105 -1.43 14.48 40.60
N LEU A 106 -0.18 14.41 41.07
CA LEU A 106 0.16 14.75 42.47
C LEU A 106 -0.21 16.21 42.79
N ILE A 107 0.13 17.16 41.90
CA ILE A 107 -0.24 18.57 42.08
C ILE A 107 -1.76 18.75 42.15
N SER A 108 -2.53 18.02 41.33
CA SER A 108 -4.00 18.12 41.37
C SER A 108 -4.61 17.62 42.68
N ILE A 109 -4.02 16.57 43.28
CA ILE A 109 -4.49 15.98 44.54
C ILE A 109 -4.11 16.86 45.74
N PHE A 110 -2.86 17.34 45.79
CA PHE A 110 -2.35 18.08 46.96
C PHE A 110 -2.54 19.60 46.85
N GLY A 111 -2.61 20.14 45.64
CA GLY A 111 -2.83 21.56 45.35
C GLY A 111 -4.30 21.95 45.21
N GLY A 112 -5.21 20.98 45.06
CA GLY A 112 -6.67 21.16 45.00
C GLY A 112 -7.34 21.46 46.34
N GLY A 113 -6.63 22.12 47.27
CA GLY A 113 -7.17 22.61 48.55
C GLY A 113 -8.00 23.89 48.39
N ARG A 114 -9.04 23.83 47.55
CA ARG A 114 -10.20 24.73 47.54
C ARG A 114 -11.46 23.90 47.39
#